data_AF-A0A4Q3YWB7-F1
#
_entry.id   AF-A0A4Q3YWB7-F1
#
_cell.length_a   1.000
_cell.length_b   1.000
_cell.length_c   1.000
_cell.angle_alpha   90.00
_cell.angle_beta   90.00
_cell.angle_gamma   90.00
#
_symmetry.space_group_name_H-M   'P 1'
#
loop_
_entity.id
_entity.type
_entity.pdbx_description
1 polymer ?
#
loop_
_entity_poly.entity_id
_entity_poly.type
_entity_poly.pdbx_seq_one_letter_code
_entity_poly.pdbx_strand_id
1 'polypeptide(L)'
;MNGAAPAAFADAGPAPERLEIVRTADRLTAVAEAWHGLWCEAGALIFQSPHWIGAWWRTLPDRERRKLMIVLAWQGERLVAVLPLATCRRRGLRLLEWAAKDHT
;
A
#
# COMPACT_ATOMS: atom_id res chain seq x y z
N MET A 1 -54.39 -13.66 8.53
CA MET A 1 -53.15 -13.06 9.06
C MET A 1 -51.99 -13.61 8.24
N ASN A 2 -51.57 -12.90 7.19
CA ASN A 2 -50.41 -13.26 6.36
C ASN A 2 -49.27 -12.29 6.71
N GLY A 3 -48.29 -12.77 7.47
CA GLY A 3 -47.02 -12.06 7.67
C GLY A 3 -46.01 -12.54 6.63
N ALA A 4 -45.91 -11.84 5.51
CA ALA A 4 -44.75 -12.00 4.63
C ALA A 4 -43.52 -11.45 5.36
N ALA A 5 -42.46 -12.25 5.48
CA ALA A 5 -41.16 -11.77 5.93
C ALA A 5 -40.68 -10.65 4.98
N PRO A 6 -40.10 -9.56 5.50
CA PRO A 6 -39.54 -8.53 4.63
C PRO A 6 -38.42 -9.13 3.79
N ALA A 7 -38.45 -8.87 2.49
CA ALA A 7 -37.33 -9.15 1.61
C ALA A 7 -36.08 -8.49 2.21
N ALA A 8 -35.07 -9.29 2.51
CA ALA A 8 -33.77 -8.78 2.88
C ALA A 8 -33.32 -7.80 1.78
N PHE A 9 -33.11 -6.54 2.14
CA PHE A 9 -32.27 -5.66 1.34
C PHE A 9 -30.91 -6.35 1.31
N ALA A 10 -30.59 -7.03 0.21
CA ALA A 10 -29.24 -7.45 -0.05
C ALA A 10 -28.42 -6.18 -0.16
N ASP A 11 -27.82 -5.76 0.94
CA ASP A 11 -26.77 -4.77 0.92
C ASP A 11 -25.61 -5.47 0.22
N ALA A 12 -25.46 -5.22 -1.08
CA ALA A 12 -24.23 -5.53 -1.78
C ALA A 12 -23.19 -4.56 -1.21
N GLY A 13 -22.68 -4.90 -0.01
CA GLY A 13 -21.60 -4.16 0.63
C GLY A 13 -20.43 -3.99 -0.36
N PRO A 14 -19.55 -3.01 -0.14
CA PRO A 14 -18.41 -2.79 -1.01
C PRO A 14 -17.67 -4.12 -1.24
N ALA A 15 -17.23 -4.35 -2.47
CA ALA A 15 -16.50 -5.56 -2.85
C ALA A 15 -15.41 -5.86 -1.81
N PRO A 16 -15.20 -7.13 -1.43
CA PRO A 16 -14.25 -7.48 -0.38
C PRO A 16 -12.86 -6.94 -0.72
N GLU A 17 -12.18 -6.38 0.28
CA GLU A 17 -10.86 -5.80 0.10
C GLU A 17 -9.82 -6.91 -0.11
N ARG A 18 -9.10 -6.85 -1.23
CA ARG A 18 -7.94 -7.71 -1.50
C ARG A 18 -6.68 -6.99 -1.02
N LEU A 19 -5.98 -7.60 -0.07
CA LEU A 19 -4.66 -7.12 0.37
C LEU A 19 -3.54 -7.69 -0.51
N GLU A 20 -2.59 -6.84 -0.86
CA GLU A 20 -1.38 -7.22 -1.59
C GLU A 20 -0.14 -6.65 -0.89
N ILE A 21 0.93 -7.46 -0.80
CA ILE A 21 2.22 -7.01 -0.27
C ILE A 21 3.23 -6.93 -1.41
N VAL A 22 3.65 -5.72 -1.76
CA VAL A 22 4.68 -5.46 -2.77
C VAL A 22 6.06 -5.64 -2.14
N ARG A 23 6.83 -6.59 -2.70
CA ARG A 23 8.18 -6.95 -2.24
C ARG A 23 9.29 -6.67 -3.25
N THR A 24 8.93 -6.34 -4.49
CA THR A 24 9.88 -6.17 -5.59
C THR A 24 9.80 -4.76 -6.17
N ALA A 25 10.91 -4.29 -6.75
CA ALA A 25 10.96 -3.01 -7.43
C ALA A 25 10.04 -2.99 -8.66
N ASP A 26 9.99 -4.08 -9.43
CA ASP A 26 9.13 -4.18 -10.62
C ASP A 26 7.66 -4.04 -10.26
N ARG A 27 7.22 -4.70 -9.18
CA ARG A 27 5.83 -4.58 -8.74
C ARG A 27 5.54 -3.20 -8.17
N LEU A 28 6.49 -2.57 -7.47
CA LEU A 28 6.38 -1.17 -7.04
C LEU A 28 6.19 -0.23 -8.25
N THR A 29 6.94 -0.44 -9.34
CA THR A 29 6.77 0.31 -10.59
C THR A 29 5.38 0.05 -11.21
N ALA A 30 4.93 -1.21 -11.25
CA ALA A 30 3.66 -1.59 -11.86
C ALA A 30 2.43 -1.04 -11.14
N VAL A 31 2.52 -0.71 -9.84
CA VAL A 31 1.41 -0.10 -9.08
C VAL A 31 1.49 1.42 -8.96
N ALA A 32 2.53 2.03 -9.54
CA ALA A 32 2.82 3.45 -9.36
C ALA A 32 1.69 4.35 -9.88
N GLU A 33 1.05 4.00 -11.00
CA GLU A 33 -0.05 4.77 -11.57
C GLU A 33 -1.30 4.74 -10.68
N ALA A 34 -1.73 3.55 -10.26
CA ALA A 34 -2.88 3.39 -9.36
C ALA A 34 -2.66 4.11 -8.01
N TRP A 35 -1.44 4.02 -7.46
CA TRP A 35 -1.07 4.77 -6.26
C TRP A 35 -1.04 6.28 -6.52
N HIS A 36 -0.54 6.73 -7.67
CA HIS A 36 -0.54 8.15 -8.00
C HIS A 36 -1.96 8.72 -8.06
N GLY A 37 -2.91 7.98 -8.66
CA GLY A 37 -4.33 8.34 -8.67
C GLY A 37 -4.89 8.52 -7.25
N LEU A 38 -4.69 7.53 -6.39
CA LEU A 38 -5.11 7.60 -4.98
C LEU A 38 -4.46 8.77 -4.23
N TRP A 39 -3.17 9.03 -4.46
CA TRP A 39 -2.42 10.12 -3.83
C TRP A 39 -2.98 11.50 -4.21
N CYS A 40 -3.33 11.69 -5.49
CA CYS A 40 -3.98 12.90 -5.97
C CYS A 40 -5.39 13.07 -5.38
N GLU A 41 -6.21 12.01 -5.39
CA GLU A 41 -7.56 12.03 -4.81
C GLU A 41 -7.56 12.38 -3.32
N ALA A 42 -6.59 11.85 -2.57
CA ALA A 42 -6.48 12.07 -1.13
C ALA A 42 -5.87 13.43 -0.75
N GLY A 43 -5.29 14.18 -1.70
CA GLY A 43 -4.52 15.40 -1.40
C GLY A 43 -3.36 15.14 -0.44
N ALA A 44 -2.71 13.97 -0.55
CA ALA A 44 -1.73 13.50 0.42
C ALA A 44 -0.37 14.20 0.28
N LEU A 45 0.44 14.16 1.34
CA LEU A 45 1.78 14.75 1.36
C LEU A 45 2.73 14.06 0.38
N ILE A 46 3.74 14.77 -0.13
CA ILE A 46 4.72 14.25 -1.10
C ILE A 46 5.46 12.99 -0.61
N PHE A 47 5.69 12.87 0.70
CA PHE A 47 6.35 11.71 1.31
C PHE A 47 5.55 10.41 1.17
N GLN A 48 4.25 10.51 0.87
CA GLN A 48 3.36 9.39 0.61
C GLN A 48 3.21 9.10 -0.89
N SER A 49 3.91 9.82 -1.76
CA SER A 49 3.82 9.63 -3.21
C SER A 49 4.62 8.39 -3.68
N PRO A 50 4.15 7.69 -4.72
CA PRO A 50 4.90 6.56 -5.30
C PRO A 50 6.26 6.98 -5.84
N HIS A 51 6.39 8.21 -6.35
CA HIS A 51 7.64 8.76 -6.89
C HIS A 51 8.70 8.94 -5.80
N TRP A 52 8.31 9.49 -4.64
CA TRP A 52 9.21 9.64 -3.49
C TRP A 52 9.72 8.28 -3.00
N ILE A 53 8.81 7.33 -2.81
CA ILE A 53 9.15 5.97 -2.37
C ILE A 53 10.04 5.25 -3.38
N GLY A 54 9.75 5.39 -4.68
CA GLY A 54 10.59 4.84 -5.74
C GLY A 54 11.99 5.46 -5.78
N ALA A 55 12.10 6.78 -5.62
CA ALA A 55 13.38 7.49 -5.57
C ALA A 55 14.22 7.05 -4.37
N TRP A 56 13.60 6.98 -3.19
CA TRP A 56 14.22 6.45 -1.98
C TRP A 56 14.74 5.02 -2.20
N TRP A 57 13.92 4.11 -2.73
CA TRP A 57 14.32 2.73 -2.95
C TRP A 57 15.53 2.58 -3.90
N ARG A 58 15.63 3.45 -4.91
CA ARG A 58 16.76 3.44 -5.86
C ARG A 58 18.06 4.00 -5.29
N THR A 59 18.01 4.83 -4.25
CA THR A 59 19.16 5.60 -3.76
C THR A 59 19.70 5.14 -2.39
N LEU A 60 19.09 4.11 -1.79
CA LEU A 60 19.51 3.56 -0.51
C LEU A 60 20.93 2.97 -0.55
N PRO A 61 21.88 3.46 0.27
CA PRO A 61 23.26 2.95 0.30
C PRO A 61 23.37 1.52 0.86
N ASP A 62 22.42 1.09 1.71
CA ASP A 62 22.37 -0.25 2.34
C ASP A 62 21.18 -1.08 1.85
N ARG A 63 20.87 -1.04 0.55
CA ARG A 63 19.68 -1.70 0.00
C ARG A 63 19.59 -3.19 0.33
N GLU A 64 20.72 -3.90 0.36
CA GLU A 64 20.80 -5.34 0.69
C GLU A 64 20.32 -5.67 2.12
N ARG A 65 20.34 -4.69 3.02
CA ARG A 65 19.88 -4.85 4.40
C ARG A 65 18.40 -4.49 4.58
N ARG A 66 17.73 -4.06 3.50
CA ARG A 66 16.34 -3.62 3.50
C ARG A 66 15.50 -4.43 2.51
N LYS A 67 14.20 -4.54 2.78
CA LYS A 67 13.22 -5.16 1.87
C LYS A 67 11.95 -4.36 1.82
N LEU A 68 11.38 -4.19 0.63
CA LEU A 68 10.06 -3.60 0.44
C LEU A 68 8.99 -4.44 1.16
N MET A 69 8.06 -3.75 1.81
CA MET A 69 6.88 -4.30 2.46
C MET A 69 5.72 -3.31 2.30
N ILE A 70 5.43 -2.91 1.07
CA ILE A 70 4.36 -1.94 0.83
C ILE A 70 3.04 -2.72 0.78
N VAL A 71 2.12 -2.38 1.67
CA VAL A 71 0.80 -3.01 1.72
C VAL A 71 -0.17 -2.19 0.90
N LEU A 72 -0.92 -2.84 0.04
CA LEU A 72 -1.95 -2.25 -0.80
C LEU A 72 -3.29 -2.89 -0.45
N ALA A 73 -4.35 -2.09 -0.40
CA ALA A 73 -5.73 -2.58 -0.33
C ALA A 73 -6.46 -2.23 -1.62
N TRP A 74 -7.07 -3.23 -2.24
CA TRP A 74 -7.79 -3.12 -3.50
C TRP A 74 -9.28 -3.44 -3.32
N GLN A 75 -10.15 -2.66 -3.94
CA GLN A 75 -11.56 -3.00 -4.15
C GLN A 75 -11.77 -3.22 -5.66
N GLY A 76 -11.82 -4.48 -6.08
CA GLY A 76 -11.67 -4.84 -7.50
C GLY A 76 -10.32 -4.37 -8.04
N GLU A 77 -10.34 -3.56 -9.10
CA GLU A 77 -9.14 -2.95 -9.69
C GLU A 77 -8.80 -1.57 -9.10
N ARG A 78 -9.66 -1.03 -8.21
CA ARG A 78 -9.42 0.27 -7.58
C ARG A 78 -8.51 0.09 -6.35
N LEU A 79 -7.40 0.81 -6.33
CA LEU A 79 -6.56 0.93 -5.14
C LEU A 79 -7.20 1.91 -4.15
N VAL A 80 -7.45 1.48 -2.92
CA VAL A 80 -8.16 2.28 -1.90
C VAL A 80 -7.29 2.65 -0.71
N ALA A 81 -6.19 1.93 -0.46
CA ALA A 81 -5.24 2.28 0.58
C ALA A 81 -3.82 1.82 0.26
N VAL A 82 -2.84 2.54 0.79
CA VAL A 82 -1.41 2.19 0.72
C VAL A 82 -0.76 2.41 2.08
N LEU A 83 0.02 1.43 2.53
CA LEU A 83 0.88 1.53 3.69
C LEU A 83 2.34 1.30 3.27
N PRO A 84 3.12 2.37 3.03
CA PRO A 84 4.48 2.27 2.53
C PRO A 84 5.44 1.89 3.65
N LEU A 85 5.70 0.59 3.82
CA LEU A 85 6.65 0.08 4.81
C LEU A 85 7.85 -0.59 4.14
N ALA A 86 8.90 -0.74 4.95
CA ALA A 86 10.05 -1.55 4.65
C ALA A 86 10.47 -2.34 5.89
N THR A 87 11.24 -3.41 5.66
CA THR A 87 11.94 -4.08 6.76
C THR A 87 13.43 -3.81 6.68
N CYS A 88 14.09 -3.70 7.83
CA CYS A 88 15.55 -3.59 7.91
C CYS A 88 16.11 -4.55 8.96
N ARG A 89 17.38 -4.92 8.83
CA ARG A 89 18.11 -5.69 9.84
C ARG A 89 19.04 -4.77 10.65
N ARG A 90 18.78 -4.63 11.95
CA ARG A 90 19.63 -3.85 12.88
C ARG A 90 19.96 -4.71 14.10
N ARG A 91 21.25 -4.88 14.40
CA ARG A 91 21.76 -5.64 15.57
C ARG A 91 21.11 -7.02 15.74
N GLY A 92 20.97 -7.77 14.64
CA GLY A 92 20.35 -9.10 14.63
C GLY A 92 18.82 -9.13 14.60
N LEU A 93 18.14 -8.00 14.80
CA LEU A 93 16.68 -7.91 14.78
C LEU A 93 16.17 -7.49 13.40
N ARG A 94 15.02 -8.05 12.99
CA ARG A 94 14.25 -7.58 11.84
C ARG A 94 13.20 -6.59 12.30
N LEU A 95 13.33 -5.34 11.86
CA LEU A 95 12.42 -4.26 12.20
C LEU A 95 11.50 -3.96 11.02
N LEU A 96 10.26 -3.56 11.31
CA LEU A 96 9.33 -2.97 10.36
C LEU A 96 9.33 -1.46 10.58
N GLU A 97 9.48 -0.69 9.52
CA GLU A 97 9.58 0.77 9.59
C GLU A 97 8.87 1.42 8.40
N TRP A 98 8.54 2.70 8.53
CA TRP A 98 8.07 3.51 7.41
C TRP A 98 9.13 3.55 6.31
N ALA A 99 8.72 3.25 5.08
CA ALA A 99 9.58 3.46 3.93
C ALA A 99 9.91 4.95 3.81
N ALA A 100 11.12 5.27 3.35
CA ALA A 100 11.62 6.64 3.26
C ALA A 100 11.67 7.45 4.57
N LYS A 101 11.70 6.77 5.74
CA LYS A 101 11.95 7.43 7.04
C LYS A 101 13.33 8.07 7.13
N ASP A 102 14.36 7.36 6.67
CA ASP A 102 15.74 7.81 6.75
C ASP A 102 16.06 8.70 5.52
N HIS A 103 16.30 9.99 5.76
CA HIS A 103 16.88 10.94 4.81
C HIS A 103 18.17 11.47 5.46
N THR A 104 19.29 11.32 4.76
CA THR A 104 20.60 11.89 5.14
C THR A 104 21.09 12.70 3.98
#